data_AF-A0A520B1S5-F1
#
_entry.id   AF-A0A520B1S5-F1
#
_cell.length_a   1.000
_cell.length_b   1.000
_cell.length_c   1.000
_cell.angle_alpha   90.00
_cell.angle_beta   90.00
_cell.angle_gamma   90.00
#
_symmetry.space_group_name_H-M   'P 1'
#
loop_
_entity.id
_entity.type
_entity.pdbx_description
1 polymer ?
#
loop_
_entity_poly.entity_id
_entity_poly.type
_entity_poly.pdbx_seq_one_letter_code
_entity_poly.pdbx_strand_id
1 'polypeptide(L)'
;MKVDACEASYANPSDFSIATELIEDVSHFSDALSQGFEAAAMDSGLDHRTYDLNTALLEVFADNTIEKRYRRGKKAFKTAIEVLDQKD
;
A
#
# COMPACT_ATOMS: atom_id res chain seq x y z
N MET A 1 8.20 16.30 -21.53
CA MET A 1 8.27 15.93 -20.10
C MET A 1 6.98 16.43 -19.48
N LYS A 2 6.15 15.54 -18.92
CA LYS A 2 4.79 15.79 -18.43
C LYS A 2 4.76 16.60 -17.12
N VAL A 3 5.56 17.66 -17.00
CA VAL A 3 5.55 18.58 -15.84
C VAL A 3 4.36 19.52 -15.92
N ASP A 4 3.96 19.90 -17.12
CA ASP A 4 2.87 20.85 -17.39
C ASP A 4 1.53 20.41 -16.76
N ALA A 5 1.24 19.10 -16.73
CA ALA A 5 0.03 18.57 -16.08
C ALA A 5 0.11 18.64 -14.55
N CYS A 6 1.29 18.40 -13.97
CA CYS A 6 1.52 18.57 -12.53
C CYS A 6 1.46 20.05 -12.13
N GLU A 7 2.05 20.94 -12.92
CA GLU A 7 1.99 22.39 -12.70
C GLU A 7 0.56 22.92 -12.87
N ALA A 8 -0.18 22.45 -13.87
CA ALA A 8 -1.58 22.82 -14.07
C ALA A 8 -2.47 22.33 -12.92
N SER A 9 -2.27 21.10 -12.44
CA SER A 9 -3.00 20.55 -11.29
C SER A 9 -2.63 21.27 -9.99
N TYR A 10 -1.36 21.65 -9.82
CA TYR A 10 -0.93 22.47 -8.69
C TYR A 10 -1.57 23.87 -8.70
N ALA A 11 -1.64 24.50 -9.87
CA ALA A 11 -2.26 25.82 -10.03
C ALA A 11 -3.78 25.78 -9.88
N ASN A 12 -4.43 24.67 -10.28
CA ASN A 12 -5.88 24.48 -10.25
C ASN A 12 -6.25 23.16 -9.57
N PRO A 13 -6.09 23.03 -8.24
CA PRO A 13 -6.21 21.76 -7.52
C PRO A 13 -7.64 21.18 -7.48
N SER A 14 -8.65 21.97 -7.83
CA SER A 14 -10.04 21.56 -7.93
C SER A 14 -10.50 21.22 -9.36
N ASP A 15 -9.62 21.35 -10.36
CA ASP A 15 -9.92 20.94 -11.73
C ASP A 15 -9.56 19.47 -11.96
N PHE A 16 -10.56 18.60 -11.77
CA PHE A 16 -10.43 17.15 -11.95
C PHE A 16 -10.41 16.69 -13.42
N SER A 17 -10.51 17.61 -14.38
CA SER A 17 -10.42 17.29 -15.81
C SER A 17 -8.98 17.21 -16.32
N ILE A 18 -8.01 17.68 -15.53
CA ILE A 18 -6.58 17.63 -15.85
C ILE A 18 -6.15 16.16 -15.84
N ALA A 19 -5.81 15.62 -17.01
CA ALA A 19 -5.37 14.24 -17.14
C ALA A 19 -4.03 14.04 -16.41
N THR A 20 -4.11 13.48 -15.20
CA THR A 20 -2.95 12.96 -14.47
C THR A 20 -2.62 11.58 -15.03
N GLU A 21 -2.16 11.53 -16.27
CA GLU A 21 -1.67 10.28 -16.82
C GLU A 21 -0.45 9.83 -16.03
N LEU A 22 -0.50 8.61 -15.48
CA LEU A 22 0.69 7.93 -14.98
C LEU A 22 1.77 8.00 -16.05
N ILE A 23 2.92 8.56 -15.69
CA ILE A 23 4.10 8.49 -16.54
C ILE A 23 4.48 7.01 -16.55
N GLU A 24 4.29 6.35 -17.68
CA GLU A 24 4.40 4.89 -17.81
C GLU A 24 5.74 4.36 -17.25
N ASP A 25 6.84 5.05 -17.53
CA ASP A 25 8.15 4.73 -16.96
C ASP A 25 8.14 4.78 -15.42
N VAL A 26 7.52 5.81 -14.84
CA VAL A 26 7.40 5.97 -13.36
C VAL A 26 6.49 4.89 -12.79
N SER A 27 5.41 4.53 -13.48
CA SER A 27 4.54 3.41 -13.09
C SER A 27 5.33 2.11 -13.06
N HIS A 28 6.13 1.85 -14.09
CA HIS A 28 6.89 0.61 -14.20
C HIS A 28 7.96 0.49 -13.11
N PHE A 29 8.65 1.60 -12.79
CA PHE A 29 9.56 1.64 -11.65
C PHE A 29 8.83 1.49 -10.31
N SER A 30 7.65 2.08 -10.16
CA SER A 30 6.82 1.93 -8.97
C SER A 30 6.37 0.49 -8.76
N ASP A 31 5.94 -0.19 -9.83
CA ASP A 31 5.52 -1.60 -9.77
C ASP A 31 6.68 -2.51 -9.40
N ALA A 32 7.85 -2.32 -10.01
CA ALA A 32 9.05 -3.08 -9.69
C ALA A 32 9.50 -2.86 -8.23
N LEU A 33 9.39 -1.62 -7.71
CA LEU A 33 9.66 -1.31 -6.31
C LEU A 33 8.66 -1.98 -5.37
N SER A 34 7.36 -1.94 -5.68
CA SER A 34 6.32 -2.60 -4.90
C SER A 34 6.54 -4.11 -4.85
N GLN A 35 6.78 -4.75 -5.99
CA GLN A 35 7.07 -6.18 -6.07
C GLN A 35 8.34 -6.57 -5.31
N GLY A 36 9.40 -5.77 -5.43
CA GLY A 36 10.65 -5.98 -4.69
C GLY A 36 10.45 -5.82 -3.18
N PHE A 37 9.64 -4.85 -2.75
CA PHE A 37 9.30 -4.64 -1.35
C PHE A 37 8.44 -5.78 -0.79
N GLU A 38 7.43 -6.23 -1.53
CA GLU A 38 6.59 -7.37 -1.16
C GLU A 38 7.41 -8.66 -1.03
N ALA A 39 8.28 -8.94 -2.01
CA ALA A 39 9.18 -10.08 -1.96
C ALA A 39 10.14 -10.00 -0.76
N ALA A 40 10.70 -8.83 -0.47
CA ALA A 40 11.54 -8.61 0.71
C ALA A 40 10.76 -8.77 2.02
N ALA A 41 9.51 -8.29 2.07
CA ALA A 41 8.63 -8.48 3.22
C ALA A 41 8.32 -9.96 3.45
N MET A 42 8.08 -10.74 2.39
CA MET A 42 7.91 -12.19 2.47
C MET A 42 9.16 -12.91 2.99
N ASP A 43 10.36 -12.51 2.54
CA ASP A 43 11.63 -13.13 2.95
C ASP A 43 12.07 -12.72 4.36
N SER A 44 11.64 -11.54 4.84
CA SER A 44 12.02 -11.00 6.15
C SER A 44 11.47 -11.79 7.36
N GLY A 45 10.56 -12.75 7.12
CA GLY A 45 9.87 -13.50 8.18
C GLY A 45 8.84 -12.67 8.95
N LEU A 46 8.49 -11.48 8.43
CA LEU A 46 7.39 -10.66 8.92
C LEU A 46 6.06 -11.15 8.37
N ASP A 47 4.96 -10.72 8.99
CA ASP A 47 3.64 -10.95 8.40
C ASP A 47 3.47 -10.07 7.15
N HIS A 48 3.38 -10.71 5.98
CA HIS A 48 3.28 -10.06 4.66
C HIS A 48 1.85 -9.96 4.14
N ARG A 49 0.85 -10.32 4.96
CA ARG A 49 -0.56 -10.22 4.58
C ARG A 49 -1.00 -8.76 4.49
N THR A 50 -1.87 -8.46 3.53
CA THR A 50 -2.49 -7.15 3.37
C THR A 50 -3.80 -7.10 4.14
N TYR A 51 -4.03 -5.99 4.85
CA TYR A 51 -5.22 -5.78 5.67
C TYR A 51 -5.91 -4.48 5.32
N ASP A 52 -7.23 -4.45 5.47
CA ASP A 52 -7.98 -3.21 5.48
C ASP A 52 -7.49 -2.31 6.64
N LEU A 53 -7.12 -1.09 6.31
CA LEU A 53 -6.47 -0.16 7.24
C LEU A 53 -7.37 0.16 8.45
N ASN A 54 -8.67 0.35 8.23
CA ASN A 54 -9.59 0.77 9.29
C ASN A 54 -9.78 -0.34 10.32
N THR A 55 -10.02 -1.57 9.88
CA THR A 55 -10.19 -2.71 10.78
C THR A 55 -8.89 -3.08 11.49
N ALA A 56 -7.74 -2.95 10.83
CA ALA A 56 -6.43 -3.13 11.43
C ALA A 56 -6.14 -2.09 12.52
N LEU A 57 -6.44 -0.81 12.27
CA LEU A 57 -6.24 0.27 13.23
C LEU A 57 -7.10 0.08 14.49
N LEU A 58 -8.36 -0.31 14.32
CA LEU A 58 -9.24 -0.63 15.45
C LEU A 58 -8.66 -1.76 16.32
N GLU A 59 -8.10 -2.80 15.70
CA GLU A 59 -7.51 -3.91 16.44
C GLU A 59 -6.20 -3.54 17.12
N VAL A 60 -5.35 -2.68 16.53
CA VAL A 60 -4.12 -2.14 17.16
C VAL A 60 -4.42 -1.48 18.50
N PHE A 61 -5.50 -0.71 18.59
CA PHE A 61 -5.88 -0.07 19.85
C PHE A 61 -6.44 -1.05 20.88
N ALA A 62 -6.90 -2.24 20.47
CA ALA A 62 -7.48 -3.25 21.34
C ALA A 62 -6.50 -4.37 21.75
N ASP A 63 -5.44 -4.63 20.98
CA ASP A 63 -4.52 -5.74 21.19
C ASP A 63 -3.04 -5.33 21.10
N ASN A 64 -2.36 -5.32 22.25
CA ASN A 64 -0.94 -4.98 22.36
C ASN A 64 0.03 -6.09 21.86
N THR A 65 -0.48 -7.25 21.45
CA THR A 65 0.33 -8.37 20.95
C THR A 65 0.60 -8.30 19.45
N ILE A 66 -0.03 -7.37 18.73
CA ILE A 66 0.04 -7.26 17.27
C ILE A 66 1.47 -7.09 16.77
N GLU A 67 2.25 -6.15 17.33
CA GLU A 67 3.65 -5.96 16.93
C GLU A 67 4.49 -7.24 17.10
N LYS A 68 4.29 -7.93 18.23
CA LYS A 68 4.98 -9.19 18.51
C LYS A 68 4.60 -10.29 17.53
N ARG A 69 3.35 -10.33 17.06
CA ARG A 69 2.88 -11.30 16.07
C ARG A 69 3.45 -10.99 14.69
N TYR A 70 3.40 -9.72 14.28
CA TYR A 70 4.00 -9.19 13.05
C TYR A 70 5.49 -9.56 12.94
N ARG A 71 6.28 -9.27 13.98
CA ARG A 71 7.71 -9.61 14.04
C ARG A 71 8.03 -11.11 14.01
N ARG A 72 7.03 -11.97 14.21
CA ARG A 72 7.17 -13.43 14.21
C ARG A 72 6.56 -14.10 12.99
N GLY A 73 6.15 -13.33 11.97
CA GLY A 73 5.51 -13.85 10.78
C GLY A 73 4.14 -14.49 11.03
N LYS A 74 3.58 -14.29 12.22
CA LYS A 74 2.23 -14.78 12.54
C LYS A 74 1.22 -13.77 12.03
N LYS A 75 0.01 -14.25 11.72
CA LYS A 75 -1.15 -13.39 11.41
C LYS A 75 -1.25 -12.30 12.47
N ALA A 76 -0.92 -11.06 12.11
CA ALA A 76 -0.71 -9.94 13.00
C ALA A 76 -2.05 -9.55 13.63
N PHE A 77 -3.03 -9.36 12.76
CA PHE A 77 -4.41 -9.06 13.12
C PHE A 77 -5.26 -10.33 13.07
N LYS A 78 -5.96 -10.63 14.16
CA LYS A 78 -6.83 -11.81 14.29
C LYS A 78 -8.19 -11.57 13.64
N THR A 79 -8.66 -10.33 13.64
CA THR A 79 -10.03 -9.96 13.25
C THR A 79 -10.08 -8.96 12.11
N ALA A 80 -9.01 -8.19 11.86
CA ALA A 80 -8.96 -7.30 10.71
C ALA A 80 -9.20 -8.05 9.40
N ILE A 81 -9.88 -7.37 8.47
CA ILE A 81 -10.22 -7.93 7.16
C ILE A 81 -8.93 -8.04 6.36
N GLU A 82 -8.63 -9.24 5.89
CA GLU A 82 -7.53 -9.51 4.98
C GLU A 82 -7.97 -9.16 3.56
N VAL A 83 -7.19 -8.33 2.87
CA VAL A 83 -7.42 -8.01 1.46
C VAL A 83 -6.79 -9.12 0.64
N LEU A 84 -7.64 -9.92 0.00
CA LEU A 84 -7.19 -10.96 -0.92
C LEU A 84 -7.06 -10.34 -2.29
N ASP A 85 -5.89 -10.46 -2.92
CA ASP A 85 -5.75 -10.10 -4.33
C ASP A 85 -6.74 -10.93 -5.15
N GLN A 86 -7.65 -10.25 -5.85
CA GLN A 86 -8.41 -10.87 -6.91
C GLN A 86 -7.43 -11.18 -8.04
N LYS A 87 -7.03 -12.45 -8.16
CA LYS A 87 -6.42 -12.95 -9.39
C LYS A 87 -7.53 -12.99 -10.45
N ASP A 88 -7.58 -11.97 -11.29
CA ASP A 88 -8.20 -12.04 -12.62
C ASP A 88 -7.29 -12.80 -13.60
#